data_AF-A0A7K4D3F2-F1
#
_entry.id   AF-A0A7K4D3F2-F1
#
_cell.length_a   1.000
_cell.length_b   1.000
_cell.length_c   1.000
_cell.angle_alpha   90.00
_cell.angle_beta   90.00
_cell.angle_gamma   90.00
#
_symmetry.space_group_name_H-M   'P 1'
#
loop_
_entity.id
_entity.type
_entity.pdbx_description
1 polymer ?
#
loop_
_entity_poly.entity_id
_entity_poly.type
_entity_poly.pdbx_seq_one_letter_code
_entity_poly.pdbx_strand_id
1 'polypeptide(L)' 'MKKTRRRYDRDFKISVLSELEAGKPLAQIAREYGIHPSLPCRWKAELAENPEKAFRGNGNKYKD' A
#
# COMPACT_ATOMS: atom_id res chain seq x y z
N MET A 1 17.55 -6.90 -16.01
CA MET A 1 16.85 -5.60 -15.89
C MET A 1 16.32 -5.43 -14.47
N LYS A 2 16.71 -4.36 -13.76
CA LYS A 2 16.19 -4.09 -12.39
C LYS A 2 14.70 -3.71 -12.53
N LYS A 3 13.78 -4.54 -12.02
CA LYS A 3 12.36 -4.15 -11.90
C LYS A 3 12.28 -2.96 -10.94
N THR A 4 12.06 -1.77 -11.47
CA THR A 4 11.81 -0.57 -10.67
C THR A 4 10.51 -0.75 -9.90
N ARG A 5 10.60 -0.74 -8.56
CA ARG A 5 9.41 -0.84 -7.70
C ARG A 5 8.61 0.44 -7.86
N ARG A 6 7.36 0.34 -8.32
CA ARG A 6 6.41 1.47 -8.30
C ARG A 6 6.29 1.99 -6.86
N ARG A 7 6.58 3.27 -6.67
CA ARG A 7 6.34 3.97 -5.41
C ARG A 7 4.90 4.48 -5.43
N TYR A 8 4.18 4.26 -4.35
CA TYR A 8 2.84 4.78 -4.13
C TYR A 8 2.91 5.74 -2.95
N ASP A 9 2.28 6.89 -3.11
CA ASP A 9 2.24 7.91 -2.07
C ASP A 9 1.36 7.50 -0.89
N ARG A 10 1.53 8.19 0.25
CA ARG A 10 0.77 7.87 1.47
C ARG A 10 -0.72 8.02 1.23
N ASP A 11 -1.15 9.14 0.66
CA ASP A 11 -2.55 9.45 0.38
C ASP A 11 -3.20 8.42 -0.54
N PHE A 12 -2.45 7.94 -1.55
CA PHE A 12 -2.93 6.89 -2.44
C PHE A 12 -3.19 5.57 -1.69
N LYS A 13 -2.26 5.17 -0.81
CA LYS A 13 -2.44 3.94 -0.01
C LYS A 13 -3.62 4.06 0.96
N ILE A 14 -3.82 5.23 1.56
CA ILE A 14 -4.96 5.52 2.43
C ILE A 14 -6.27 5.45 1.64
N SER A 15 -6.34 6.05 0.45
CA SER A 15 -7.52 5.99 -0.42
C SER A 15 -7.90 4.54 -0.74
N VAL A 16 -6.91 3.73 -1.12
CA VAL A 16 -7.10 2.31 -1.43
C VAL A 16 -7.59 1.51 -0.22
N LEU A 17 -7.06 1.78 0.97
CA LEU A 17 -7.53 1.13 2.20
C LEU A 17 -8.92 1.59 2.61
N SER A 18 -9.24 2.88 2.46
CA SER A 18 -10.56 3.44 2.74
C SER A 18 -11.64 2.78 1.87
N GLU A 19 -11.36 2.57 0.58
CA GLU A 19 -12.28 1.84 -0.30
C GLU A 19 -12.43 0.36 0.07
N LEU A 20 -11.35 -0.26 0.52
CA LEU A 20 -11.39 -1.64 1.03
C LEU A 20 -12.24 -1.73 2.32
N GLU A 21 -12.15 -0.74 3.20
CA GLU A 21 -13.00 -0.64 4.41
C GLU A 21 -14.45 -0.29 4.07
N ALA A 22 -14.69 0.48 3.01
CA ALA A 22 -16.02 0.74 2.46
C ALA A 22 -16.68 -0.50 1.82
N GLY A 23 -15.99 -1.66 1.81
CA GLY A 23 -16.51 -2.93 1.32
C GLY A 23 -16.25 -3.17 -0.17
N LYS A 24 -15.47 -2.31 -0.85
CA LYS A 24 -15.12 -2.52 -2.25
C LYS A 24 -14.16 -3.72 -2.37
N PRO A 25 -14.40 -4.67 -3.29
CA PRO A 25 -13.59 -5.87 -3.37
C PRO A 25 -12.17 -5.52 -3.83
N LEU A 26 -11.19 -6.10 -3.12
CA LEU A 26 -9.76 -5.93 -3.39
C LEU A 26 -9.38 -6.16 -4.86
N ALA A 27 -10.00 -7.14 -5.51
CA ALA A 27 -9.76 -7.45 -6.91
C ALA A 27 -10.22 -6.32 -7.85
N GLN A 28 -11.30 -5.61 -7.51
CA GLN A 28 -11.78 -4.46 -8.27
C GLN A 28 -10.83 -3.27 -8.10
N ILE A 29 -10.47 -2.94 -6.85
CA ILE A 29 -9.49 -1.90 -6.53
C ILE A 29 -8.16 -2.17 -7.26
N ALA A 30 -7.66 -3.40 -7.21
CA ALA A 30 -6.43 -3.81 -7.88
C ALA A 30 -6.47 -3.56 -9.39
N ARG A 31 -7.60 -3.85 -10.04
CA ARG A 31 -7.79 -3.63 -11.49
C ARG A 31 -7.95 -2.16 -11.83
N GLU A 32 -8.71 -1.41 -11.04
CA GLU A 32 -8.99 0.01 -11.26
C GLU A 32 -7.72 0.87 -11.12
N TYR A 33 -6.93 0.59 -10.09
CA TYR A 33 -5.69 1.33 -9.82
C TYR A 33 -4.43 0.69 -10.43
N GLY A 34 -4.55 -0.47 -11.08
CA GLY A 34 -3.42 -1.20 -11.66
C GLY A 34 -2.37 -1.62 -10.62
N ILE A 35 -2.81 -1.95 -9.41
CA ILE A 35 -1.95 -2.38 -8.30
C ILE A 35 -2.10 -3.88 -8.04
N HIS A 36 -1.03 -4.51 -7.54
CA HIS A 36 -1.09 -5.92 -7.19
C HIS A 36 -1.96 -6.13 -5.94
N PRO A 37 -2.87 -7.12 -5.89
CA PRO A 37 -3.79 -7.32 -4.76
C PRO A 37 -3.10 -7.64 -3.44
N SER A 38 -1.84 -8.07 -3.44
CA SER A 38 -1.07 -8.22 -2.19
C SER A 38 -0.64 -6.89 -1.56
N LEU A 39 -0.67 -5.78 -2.30
CA LEU A 39 -0.25 -4.47 -1.78
C LEU A 39 -1.23 -3.92 -0.73
N PRO A 40 -2.55 -3.87 -0.97
CA PRO A 40 -3.49 -3.38 0.05
C PRO A 40 -3.50 -4.25 1.31
N CYS A 41 -3.32 -5.57 1.17
CA CYS A 41 -3.16 -6.46 2.31
C CYS A 41 -1.94 -6.07 3.18
N ARG A 42 -0.79 -5.80 2.54
CA ARG A 42 0.41 -5.32 3.23
C ARG A 42 0.21 -3.94 3.86
N TRP A 43 -0.42 -3.02 3.14
CA TRP A 43 -0.70 -1.67 3.64
C TRP A 43 -1.65 -1.68 4.84
N LYS A 44 -2.63 -2.59 4.85
CA LYS A 44 -3.53 -2.78 5.98
C LYS A 44 -2.78 -3.24 7.22
N ALA A 45 -1.84 -4.19 7.07
CA ALA A 45 -0.99 -4.63 8.16
C ALA A 45 -0.06 -3.51 8.66
N GLU A 46 0.58 -2.76 7.75
CA GLU A 46 1.43 -1.61 8.11
C GLU A 46 0.64 -0.50 8.85
N LEU A 47 -0.63 -0.28 8.46
CA LEU A 47 -1.52 0.68 9.12
C LEU A 47 -1.96 0.19 10.50
N ALA A 48 -2.29 -1.09 10.64
CA ALA A 48 -2.70 -1.69 11.91
C ALA A 48 -1.57 -1.73 12.93
N GLU A 49 -0.32 -1.96 12.48
CA GLU A 49 0.84 -2.01 13.35
C GLU A 49 1.28 -0.62 13.82
N ASN A 50 1.26 0.37 12.93
CA ASN A 50 1.75 1.72 13.24
C ASN A 50 1.01 2.79 12.41
N PRO A 51 -0.21 3.22 12.79
CA PRO A 51 -0.99 4.16 11.98
C PRO A 51 -0.27 5.50 11.75
N GLU A 52 0.52 5.95 12.74
CA GLU A 52 1.27 7.20 12.69
C GLU A 52 2.52 7.13 11.80
N LYS A 53 3.13 5.94 11.66
CA LYS A 53 4.32 5.71 10.83
C LYS A 53 4.00 4.99 9.52
N ALA A 54 2.78 4.51 9.34
CA ALA A 54 2.33 3.80 8.17
C ALA A 54 2.63 4.62 6.93
N PHE A 55 3.11 3.93 5.89
CA PHE A 55 3.40 4.53 4.59
C PHE A 55 4.58 5.52 4.53
N ARG A 56 5.36 5.73 5.62
CA ARG A 56 6.62 6.54 5.60
C ARG A 56 7.76 5.93 4.77
N GLY A 57 7.44 5.12 3.77
CA GLY A 57 8.39 4.53 2.84
C GLY A 57 9.48 3.75 3.57
N ASN A 58 9.23 2.48 3.89
CA ASN A 58 10.31 1.58 4.28
C ASN A 58 11.12 1.19 3.02
N GLY A 59 11.74 2.18 2.36
CA GLY A 59 12.98 1.94 1.66
C GLY A 59 14.04 1.86 2.74
N ASN A 60 14.62 0.67 2.93
CA ASN A 60 15.72 0.39 3.85
C ASN A 60 16.47 1.67 4.27
N LYS A 61 16.60 1.91 5.58
CA LYS A 61 17.88 2.45 6.04
C LYS A 61 18.92 1.39 5.70
N TYR A 62 19.56 1.55 4.54
CA TYR A 62 20.78 0.85 4.21
C TYR A 62 21.89 1.52 5.03
N LYS A 63 22.03 1.10 6.29
CA LYS A 63 23.09 1.35 7.28
C LYS A 63 22.83 0.28 8.35
N ASP A 64 23.61 -0.77 8.51
CA ASP A 64 25.08 -0.92 8.56
C ASP A 64 25.50 -2.22 7.83
#